data_AF-A0A9Q3FNX4-F1
#
_entry.id   AF-A0A9Q3FNX4-F1
#
_cell.length_a   1.000
_cell.length_b   1.000
_cell.length_c   1.000
_cell.angle_alpha   90.00
_cell.angle_beta   90.00
_cell.angle_gamma   90.00
#
_symmetry.space_group_name_H-M   'P 1'
#
loop_
_entity.id
_entity.type
_entity.pdbx_description
1 polymer ?
#
loop_
_entity_poly.entity_id
_entity_poly.type
_entity_poly.pdbx_seq_one_letter_code
_entity_poly.pdbx_strand_id
1 'polypeptide(L)'
;MQSFLGFASYYRNHIQIFAHIAGSLYKLFSKHLVFEITKERRDGYERIKYELTNAPVLILPDFETPFRLYIDAAFSHQRQIVDGETKEVVICYLSRKLKDSQVRYGATQTECLCLVWALEKLYYHLEGAVFEVYIDCTAFKWLLNMKTTDRHMFWWKISIQEYRGNMTIIYKGAKSHTNADGHWTMPKATQLMTLK
;
A
#
# COMPACT_ATOMS: atom_id res chain seq x y z
N MET A 1 9.06 -8.47 23.29
CA MET A 1 8.77 -8.46 21.82
C MET A 1 7.37 -7.96 21.48
N GLN A 2 6.31 -8.35 22.21
CA GLN A 2 4.95 -7.82 21.98
C GLN A 2 4.87 -6.29 22.16
N SER A 3 5.47 -5.75 23.22
CA SER A 3 5.54 -4.30 23.45
C SER A 3 6.24 -3.55 22.29
N PHE A 4 7.36 -4.08 21.77
CA PHE A 4 8.03 -3.51 20.60
C PHE A 4 7.15 -3.49 19.35
N LEU A 5 6.47 -4.60 19.05
CA LEU A 5 5.57 -4.65 17.88
C LEU A 5 4.33 -3.78 18.07
N GLY A 6 3.84 -3.60 19.29
CA GLY A 6 2.80 -2.62 19.61
C GLY A 6 3.26 -1.20 19.29
N PHE A 7 4.46 -0.83 19.74
CA PHE A 7 5.09 0.46 19.43
C PHE A 7 5.32 0.64 17.93
N ALA A 8 5.95 -0.33 17.26
CA ALA A 8 6.22 -0.25 15.83
C ALA A 8 4.91 -0.21 15.00
N SER A 9 3.86 -0.88 15.47
CA SER A 9 2.54 -0.83 14.83
C SER A 9 1.89 0.54 14.91
N TYR A 10 2.26 1.39 15.87
CA TYR A 10 1.78 2.78 15.91
C TYR A 10 2.35 3.58 14.74
N TYR A 11 3.64 3.39 14.43
CA TYR A 11 4.35 4.05 13.33
C TYR A 11 4.31 3.27 12.02
N ARG A 12 3.41 2.29 11.87
CA ARG A 12 3.28 1.46 10.66
C ARG A 12 3.13 2.24 9.36
N ASN A 13 2.60 3.47 9.44
CA ASN A 13 2.39 4.33 8.28
C ASN A 13 3.68 5.00 7.78
N HIS A 14 4.75 4.94 8.57
CA HIS A 14 6.09 5.44 8.22
C HIS A 14 6.97 4.34 7.65
N ILE A 15 6.55 3.08 7.77
CA ILE A 15 7.36 1.91 7.41
C ILE A 15 6.78 1.28 6.15
N GLN A 16 7.56 1.32 5.08
CA GLN A 16 7.21 0.65 3.84
C GLN A 16 7.06 -0.86 4.07
N ILE A 17 5.94 -1.43 3.59
CA ILE A 17 5.68 -2.89 3.60
C ILE A 17 5.70 -3.50 5.03
N PHE A 18 5.38 -2.69 6.06
CA PHE A 18 5.34 -3.11 7.48
C PHE A 18 4.65 -4.44 7.73
N ALA A 19 3.46 -4.67 7.15
CA ALA A 19 2.68 -5.89 7.36
C ALA A 19 3.40 -7.18 6.92
N HIS A 20 4.27 -7.10 5.92
CA HIS A 20 5.08 -8.22 5.47
C HIS A 20 6.24 -8.49 6.45
N ILE A 21 6.99 -7.43 6.80
CA ILE A 21 8.16 -7.52 7.69
C ILE A 21 7.73 -7.99 9.09
N ALA A 22 6.68 -7.38 9.64
CA ALA A 22 6.13 -7.75 10.93
C ALA A 22 5.40 -9.11 10.88
N GLY A 23 5.01 -9.59 9.70
CA GLY A 23 4.28 -10.84 9.52
C GLY A 23 5.05 -12.07 10.05
N SER A 24 6.36 -12.14 9.83
CA SER A 24 7.21 -13.22 10.35
C SER A 24 7.36 -13.15 11.88
N LEU A 25 7.34 -11.94 12.44
CA LEU A 25 7.42 -11.69 13.87
C LEU A 25 6.10 -11.97 14.60
N TYR A 26 4.94 -11.63 14.01
CA TYR A 26 3.63 -11.94 14.60
C TYR A 26 3.40 -13.46 14.74
N LYS A 27 4.00 -14.28 13.87
CA LYS A 27 3.95 -15.75 13.99
C LYS A 27 4.54 -16.27 15.32
N LEU A 28 5.46 -15.52 15.94
CA LEU A 28 6.06 -15.88 17.24
C LEU A 28 5.04 -15.86 18.40
N PHE A 29 3.89 -15.20 18.24
CA PHE A 29 2.86 -15.13 19.27
C PHE A 29 1.75 -16.18 19.09
N SER A 30 1.92 -17.12 18.15
CA SER A 30 0.98 -18.23 18.01
C SER A 30 1.10 -19.18 19.20
N LYS A 31 -0.04 -19.62 19.75
CA LYS A 31 -0.12 -20.43 21.00
C LYS A 31 0.65 -21.76 20.95
N HIS A 32 1.02 -22.24 19.76
CA HIS A 32 1.63 -23.54 19.55
C HIS A 32 3.08 -23.48 19.02
N LEU A 33 3.67 -22.28 18.94
CA LEU A 33 5.00 -22.12 18.36
C LEU A 33 6.08 -21.98 19.45
N VAL A 34 7.17 -22.71 19.30
CA VAL A 34 8.40 -22.49 20.09
C VAL A 34 9.01 -21.15 19.67
N PHE A 35 9.39 -20.33 20.65
CA PHE A 35 10.04 -19.06 20.39
C PHE A 35 11.42 -19.31 19.78
N GLU A 36 11.57 -19.05 18.48
CA GLU A 36 12.82 -19.22 17.75
C GLU A 36 13.15 -17.95 16.95
N ILE A 37 14.35 -17.40 17.15
CA ILE A 37 14.86 -16.29 16.35
C ILE A 37 15.60 -16.87 15.15
N THR A 38 14.86 -17.06 14.05
CA THR A 38 15.44 -17.37 12.74
C THR A 38 16.09 -16.13 12.14
N LYS A 39 16.95 -16.33 11.13
CA LYS A 39 17.59 -15.23 10.40
C LYS A 39 16.56 -14.24 9.84
N GLU A 40 15.50 -14.74 9.21
CA GLU A 40 14.39 -13.93 8.67
C GLU A 40 13.74 -13.02 9.73
N ARG A 41 13.49 -13.55 10.94
CA ARG A 41 12.89 -12.79 12.04
C ARG A 41 13.84 -11.73 12.58
N ARG A 42 15.14 -12.06 12.69
CA ARG A 42 16.17 -11.10 13.09
C ARG A 42 16.27 -9.96 12.08
N ASP A 43 16.34 -10.29 10.80
CA ASP A 43 16.43 -9.31 9.72
C ASP A 43 15.19 -8.41 9.69
N GLY A 44 13.99 -8.98 9.91
CA GLY A 44 12.77 -8.19 10.02
C GLY A 44 12.74 -7.26 11.24
N TYR A 45 13.24 -7.71 12.38
CA TYR A 45 13.35 -6.88 13.58
C TYR A 45 14.32 -5.70 13.37
N GLU A 46 15.52 -5.96 12.85
CA GLU A 46 16.50 -4.92 12.55
C GLU A 46 16.01 -3.97 11.46
N ARG A 47 15.28 -4.46 10.46
CA ARG A 47 14.68 -3.60 9.44
C ARG A 47 13.66 -2.64 10.04
N ILE A 48 12.74 -3.12 10.87
CA ILE A 48 11.76 -2.25 11.54
C ILE A 48 12.48 -1.19 12.39
N LYS A 49 13.52 -1.59 13.12
CA LYS A 49 14.31 -0.65 13.93
C LYS A 49 14.97 0.42 13.07
N TYR A 50 15.62 0.01 11.97
CA TYR A 50 16.25 0.91 11.01
C TYR A 50 15.24 1.90 10.40
N GLU A 51 14.07 1.42 10.01
CA GLU A 51 13.01 2.26 9.44
C GLU A 51 12.41 3.22 10.47
N LEU A 52 12.32 2.83 11.75
CA LEU A 52 11.88 3.74 12.81
C LEU A 52 12.89 4.84 13.12
N THR A 53 14.20 4.55 13.00
CA THR A 53 15.26 5.54 13.26
C THR A 53 15.55 6.43 12.06
N ASN A 54 15.36 5.92 10.85
CA ASN A 54 15.63 6.62 9.59
C ASN A 54 14.35 6.90 8.80
N ALA A 55 13.19 6.89 9.48
CA ALA A 55 11.89 7.05 8.85
C ALA A 55 11.94 8.30 7.95
N PRO A 56 11.52 8.20 6.68
CA PRO A 56 11.35 9.39 5.88
C PRO A 56 10.40 10.32 6.64
N VAL A 57 10.73 11.60 6.69
CA VAL A 57 9.88 12.62 7.29
C VAL A 57 8.56 12.57 6.51
N LEU A 58 7.53 11.95 7.09
CA LEU A 58 6.19 12.05 6.52
C LEU A 58 5.82 13.52 6.60
N ILE A 59 5.69 14.14 5.44
CA ILE A 59 5.33 15.55 5.37
C ILE A 59 3.82 15.66 5.58
N LEU A 60 3.42 16.74 6.23
CA LEU A 60 2.01 17.06 6.41
C LEU A 60 1.32 17.11 5.04
N PRO A 61 0.16 16.47 4.89
CA PRO A 61 -0.60 16.56 3.66
C PRO A 61 -1.04 18.01 3.44
N ASP A 62 -0.89 18.47 2.22
CA ASP A 62 -1.44 19.74 1.76
C ASP A 62 -2.69 19.44 0.94
N PHE A 63 -3.85 19.89 1.41
CA PHE A 63 -5.13 19.56 0.80
C PHE A 63 -5.43 20.36 -0.47
N GLU A 64 -4.65 21.39 -0.78
CA GLU A 64 -4.80 22.17 -2.01
C GLU A 64 -4.17 21.48 -3.22
N THR A 65 -3.23 20.57 -2.99
CA THR A 65 -2.54 19.85 -4.05
C THR A 65 -3.05 18.41 -4.19
N PRO A 66 -3.09 17.88 -5.43
CA PRO A 66 -3.72 16.59 -5.67
C PRO A 66 -2.91 15.43 -5.07
N PHE A 67 -3.63 14.50 -4.43
CA PHE A 67 -3.03 13.29 -3.87
C PHE A 67 -2.76 12.26 -4.97
N ARG A 68 -1.77 11.40 -4.74
CA ARG A 68 -1.40 10.29 -5.63
C ARG A 68 -1.35 8.99 -4.89
N LEU A 69 -2.20 8.06 -5.29
CA LEU A 69 -2.30 6.73 -4.69
C LEU A 69 -1.67 5.70 -5.63
N TYR A 70 -0.70 4.93 -5.12
CA TYR A 70 -0.06 3.84 -5.84
C TYR A 70 -0.50 2.51 -5.25
N ILE A 71 -1.18 1.67 -6.04
CA ILE A 71 -1.83 0.46 -5.51
C ILE A 71 -0.87 -0.71 -5.30
N ASP A 72 0.15 -0.87 -6.14
CA ASP A 72 1.09 -2.03 -6.13
C ASP A 72 1.67 -2.33 -4.74
N ALA A 73 1.81 -1.31 -3.90
CA ALA A 73 2.13 -1.48 -2.49
C ALA A 73 1.38 -0.49 -1.54
N ALA A 74 0.21 0.00 -1.99
CA ALA A 74 -0.69 0.92 -1.29
C ALA A 74 0.04 2.11 -0.63
N PHE A 75 0.61 2.97 -1.44
CA PHE A 75 1.30 4.20 -1.00
C PHE A 75 0.47 5.44 -1.30
N SER A 76 0.53 6.44 -0.42
CA SER A 76 0.00 7.78 -0.67
C SER A 76 1.15 8.77 -0.79
N HIS A 77 1.16 9.51 -1.90
CA HIS A 77 2.16 10.48 -2.28
C HIS A 77 1.51 11.81 -2.65
N GLN A 78 2.31 12.87 -2.61
CA GLN A 78 1.93 14.20 -3.06
C GLN A 78 3.10 14.88 -3.74
N ARG A 79 2.84 15.78 -4.69
CA ARG A 79 3.88 16.73 -5.10
C ARG A 79 3.82 17.94 -4.19
N GLN A 80 4.91 18.19 -3.46
CA GLN A 80 5.05 19.35 -2.60
C GLN A 80 6.42 20.00 -2.82
N ILE A 81 6.53 21.28 -2.51
CA ILE A 81 7.81 22.00 -2.57
C ILE A 81 8.60 21.66 -1.31
N VAL A 82 9.72 20.96 -1.48
CA VAL A 82 10.66 20.64 -0.41
C VAL A 82 12.02 21.23 -0.79
N ASP A 83 12.56 22.09 0.07
CA ASP A 83 13.82 22.82 -0.17
C ASP A 83 13.81 23.67 -1.45
N GLY A 84 12.65 24.24 -1.82
CA GLY A 84 12.51 25.10 -2.99
C GLY A 84 12.30 24.37 -4.33
N GLU A 85 12.28 23.03 -4.32
CA GLU A 85 12.02 22.22 -5.52
C GLU A 85 10.73 21.40 -5.34
N THR A 86 9.92 21.31 -6.40
CA THR A 86 8.72 20.44 -6.40
C THR A 86 9.17 18.98 -6.47
N LYS A 87 9.06 18.27 -5.35
CA LYS A 87 9.41 16.85 -5.21
C LYS A 87 8.16 16.03 -4.91
N GLU A 88 8.20 14.77 -5.33
CA GLU A 88 7.18 13.80 -4.92
C GLU A 88 7.54 13.25 -3.54
N VAL A 89 6.65 13.48 -2.60
CA VAL A 89 6.83 13.22 -1.18
C VAL A 89 5.83 12.15 -0.76
N VAL A 90 6.27 11.27 0.14
CA VAL A 90 5.39 10.26 0.71
C VAL A 90 4.66 10.84 1.91
N ILE A 91 3.33 10.75 1.90
CA ILE A 91 2.47 11.17 3.01
C ILE A 91 2.28 10.01 3.98
N CYS A 92 2.00 8.82 3.43
CA CYS A 92 1.85 7.63 4.24
C CYS A 92 2.02 6.35 3.43
N TYR A 93 2.54 5.32 4.09
CA TYR A 93 2.56 3.96 3.62
C TYR A 93 1.38 3.18 4.19
N LEU A 94 0.61 2.48 3.36
CA LEU A 94 -0.40 1.55 3.82
C LEU A 94 0.05 0.14 3.51
N SER A 95 0.06 -0.72 4.52
CA SER A 95 0.32 -2.14 4.32
C SER A 95 -0.63 -2.99 5.14
N ARG A 96 -1.09 -4.08 4.54
CA ARG A 96 -1.98 -5.04 5.20
C ARG A 96 -1.76 -6.43 4.63
N LYS A 97 -1.86 -7.42 5.51
CA LYS A 97 -1.90 -8.83 5.12
C LYS A 97 -3.28 -9.18 4.55
N LEU A 98 -3.29 -9.93 3.45
CA LEU A 98 -4.52 -10.52 2.90
C LEU A 98 -5.10 -11.56 3.87
N LYS A 99 -6.43 -11.63 3.95
CA LYS A 99 -7.14 -12.71 4.65
C LYS A 99 -7.06 -14.01 3.82
N ASP A 100 -7.24 -15.17 4.45
CA ASP A 100 -7.14 -16.46 3.76
C ASP A 100 -8.12 -16.60 2.57
N SER A 101 -9.30 -15.99 2.66
CA SER A 101 -10.24 -15.93 1.54
C SER A 101 -9.75 -15.07 0.37
N GLN A 102 -8.96 -14.04 0.66
CA GLN A 102 -8.44 -13.05 -0.29
C GLN A 102 -7.15 -13.52 -0.96
N VAL A 103 -6.40 -14.43 -0.35
CA VAL A 103 -5.20 -15.04 -0.96
C VAL A 103 -5.52 -15.76 -2.27
N ARG A 104 -6.76 -16.24 -2.43
CA ARG A 104 -7.23 -16.93 -3.63
C ARG A 104 -7.68 -15.99 -4.76
N TYR A 105 -7.64 -14.68 -4.53
CA TYR A 105 -8.06 -13.70 -5.53
C TYR A 105 -7.05 -13.60 -6.67
N GLY A 106 -7.56 -13.39 -7.88
CA GLY A 106 -6.71 -13.05 -9.03
C GLY A 106 -6.05 -11.68 -8.83
N ALA A 107 -5.04 -11.37 -9.64
CA ALA A 107 -4.31 -10.09 -9.59
C ALA A 107 -5.25 -8.87 -9.63
N THR A 108 -6.20 -8.85 -10.57
CA THR A 108 -7.16 -7.75 -10.72
C THR A 108 -8.10 -7.58 -9.52
N GLN A 109 -8.54 -8.69 -8.91
CA GLN A 109 -9.38 -8.65 -7.71
C GLN A 109 -8.58 -8.16 -6.49
N THR A 110 -7.31 -8.56 -6.41
CA THR A 110 -6.40 -8.12 -5.34
C THR A 110 -6.13 -6.62 -5.44
N GLU A 111 -5.84 -6.10 -6.63
CA GLU A 111 -5.66 -4.65 -6.83
C GLU A 111 -6.93 -3.85 -6.50
N CYS A 112 -8.11 -4.37 -6.90
CA CYS A 112 -9.39 -3.73 -6.56
C CYS A 112 -9.62 -3.70 -5.03
N LEU A 113 -9.33 -4.81 -4.35
CA LEU A 113 -9.38 -4.87 -2.89
C LEU A 113 -8.41 -3.88 -2.25
N CYS A 114 -7.19 -3.77 -2.77
CA CYS A 114 -6.21 -2.80 -2.30
C CYS A 114 -6.69 -1.36 -2.48
N LEU A 115 -7.33 -1.03 -3.62
CA LEU A 115 -7.93 0.28 -3.84
C LEU A 115 -9.00 0.60 -2.79
N VAL A 116 -10.01 -0.28 -2.68
CA VAL A 116 -11.13 -0.07 -1.76
C VAL A 116 -10.62 0.12 -0.33
N TRP A 117 -9.65 -0.71 0.07
CA TRP A 117 -9.05 -0.59 1.38
C TRP A 117 -8.25 0.71 1.58
N ALA A 118 -7.54 1.16 0.55
CA ALA A 118 -6.83 2.44 0.60
C ALA A 118 -7.79 3.62 0.71
N LEU A 119 -8.90 3.62 -0.05
CA LEU A 119 -9.96 4.63 0.03
C LEU A 119 -10.58 4.67 1.43
N GLU A 120 -10.93 3.51 2.01
CA GLU A 120 -11.45 3.41 3.37
C GLU A 120 -10.48 3.96 4.42
N LYS A 121 -9.17 3.75 4.25
CA LYS A 121 -8.15 4.20 5.21
C LYS A 121 -7.75 5.65 5.05
N LEU A 122 -7.82 6.18 3.83
CA LEU A 122 -7.48 7.55 3.50
C LEU A 122 -8.71 8.43 3.36
N TYR A 123 -9.87 7.98 3.83
CA TYR A 123 -11.12 8.75 3.83
C TYR A 123 -10.89 10.22 4.22
N TYR A 124 -10.26 10.45 5.38
CA TYR A 124 -9.98 11.81 5.89
C TYR A 124 -9.01 12.64 5.03
N HIS A 125 -8.19 11.99 4.19
CA HIS A 125 -7.27 12.68 3.28
C HIS A 125 -7.91 12.96 1.93
N LEU A 126 -8.81 12.08 1.48
CA LEU A 126 -9.37 12.09 0.13
C LEU A 126 -10.74 12.75 0.04
N GLU A 127 -11.44 12.90 1.17
CA GLU A 127 -12.72 13.58 1.23
C GLU A 127 -12.57 15.03 0.76
N GLY A 128 -13.27 15.39 -0.33
CA GLY A 128 -13.21 16.72 -0.94
C GLY A 128 -11.95 17.02 -1.77
N ALA A 129 -10.91 16.19 -1.69
CA ALA A 129 -9.68 16.38 -2.46
C ALA A 129 -9.76 15.74 -3.86
N VAL A 130 -9.01 16.29 -4.81
CA VAL A 130 -8.77 15.68 -6.12
C VAL A 130 -7.57 14.75 -6.02
N PHE A 131 -7.67 13.55 -6.58
CA PHE A 131 -6.57 12.58 -6.49
C PHE A 131 -6.45 11.68 -7.72
N GLU A 132 -5.22 11.23 -7.93
CA GLU A 132 -4.82 10.34 -9.02
C GLU A 132 -4.52 8.95 -8.45
N VAL A 133 -5.06 7.91 -9.08
CA VAL A 133 -4.82 6.52 -8.68
C VAL A 133 -4.02 5.82 -9.78
N TYR A 134 -2.81 5.41 -9.43
CA TYR A 134 -1.91 4.67 -10.30
C TYR A 134 -2.08 3.17 -10.09
N ILE A 135 -2.50 2.49 -11.17
CA ILE A 135 -2.81 1.06 -11.20
C ILE A 135 -1.99 0.38 -12.30
N ASP A 136 -1.44 -0.78 -11.99
CA ASP A 136 -0.64 -1.58 -12.92
C ASP A 136 -1.50 -2.53 -13.77
N CYS A 137 -2.67 -2.99 -13.28
CA CYS A 137 -3.56 -3.84 -14.08
C CYS A 137 -4.53 -3.02 -14.96
N THR A 138 -4.33 -3.11 -16.28
CA THR A 138 -5.26 -2.57 -17.28
C THR A 138 -6.64 -3.23 -17.26
N ALA A 139 -6.75 -4.48 -16.76
CA ALA A 139 -8.02 -5.19 -16.63
C ALA A 139 -8.97 -4.54 -15.60
N PHE A 140 -8.44 -3.69 -14.71
CA PHE A 140 -9.25 -2.92 -13.76
C PHE A 140 -10.25 -1.99 -14.46
N LYS A 141 -9.90 -1.44 -15.64
CA LYS A 141 -10.79 -0.59 -16.44
C LYS A 141 -12.09 -1.32 -16.80
N TRP A 142 -11.96 -2.57 -17.21
CA TRP A 142 -13.08 -3.43 -17.58
C TRP A 142 -13.87 -3.87 -16.34
N LEU A 143 -13.18 -4.13 -15.23
CA LEU A 143 -13.76 -4.54 -13.96
C LEU A 143 -14.81 -3.55 -13.44
N LEU A 144 -14.54 -2.25 -13.55
CA LEU A 144 -15.45 -1.22 -13.08
C LEU A 144 -16.72 -1.10 -13.93
N ASN A 145 -16.65 -1.44 -15.21
CA ASN A 145 -17.75 -1.23 -16.17
C ASN A 145 -18.61 -2.49 -16.40
N MET A 146 -18.09 -3.69 -16.12
CA MET A 146 -18.86 -4.93 -16.28
C MET A 146 -20.03 -5.03 -15.28
N LYS A 147 -21.10 -5.74 -15.65
CA LYS A 147 -22.10 -6.18 -14.66
C LYS A 147 -21.51 -7.33 -13.86
N THR A 148 -21.37 -7.17 -12.56
CA THR A 148 -20.79 -8.19 -11.67
C THR A 148 -21.89 -8.98 -10.98
N THR A 149 -21.80 -10.30 -11.05
CA THR A 149 -22.66 -11.24 -10.33
C THR A 149 -22.18 -11.45 -8.89
N ASP A 150 -20.89 -11.23 -8.62
CA ASP A 150 -20.29 -11.39 -7.29
C ASP A 150 -20.66 -10.26 -6.33
N ARG A 151 -21.17 -10.63 -5.16
CA ARG A 151 -21.60 -9.70 -4.10
C ARG A 151 -20.48 -8.77 -3.64
N HIS A 152 -19.27 -9.28 -3.39
CA HIS A 152 -18.18 -8.45 -2.89
C HIS A 152 -17.72 -7.40 -3.91
N MET A 153 -17.66 -7.78 -5.20
CA MET A 153 -17.32 -6.84 -6.27
C MET A 153 -18.38 -5.75 -6.45
N PHE A 154 -19.65 -6.08 -6.24
CA PHE A 154 -20.73 -5.10 -6.25
C PHE A 154 -20.51 -4.04 -5.15
N TRP A 155 -20.22 -4.45 -3.92
CA TRP A 155 -19.93 -3.51 -2.83
C TRP A 155 -18.67 -2.67 -3.10
N TRP A 156 -17.60 -3.27 -3.63
CA TRP A 156 -16.40 -2.53 -4.02
C TRP A 156 -16.66 -1.45 -5.07
N LYS A 157 -17.53 -1.73 -6.04
CA LYS A 157 -17.93 -0.74 -7.05
C LYS A 157 -18.67 0.43 -6.43
N ILE A 158 -19.58 0.17 -5.50
CA ILE A 158 -20.31 1.23 -4.79
C ILE A 158 -19.31 2.13 -4.05
N SER A 159 -18.38 1.54 -3.30
CA SER A 159 -17.34 2.30 -2.58
C SER A 159 -16.47 3.14 -3.52
N ILE A 160 -16.11 2.61 -4.69
CA ILE A 160 -15.31 3.36 -5.67
C ILE A 160 -16.13 4.45 -6.38
N GLN A 161 -17.44 4.23 -6.56
CA GLN A 161 -18.33 5.17 -7.23
C GLN A 161 -18.47 6.49 -6.49
N GLU A 162 -18.42 6.47 -5.16
CA GLU A 162 -18.44 7.67 -4.32
C GLU A 162 -17.33 8.68 -4.70
N TYR A 163 -16.15 8.17 -5.07
CA TYR A 163 -15.00 9.01 -5.41
C TYR A 163 -14.84 9.30 -6.90
N ARG A 164 -15.71 8.77 -7.77
CA ARG A 164 -15.57 8.89 -9.24
C ARG A 164 -15.51 10.34 -9.74
N GLY A 165 -16.10 11.29 -9.03
CA GLY A 165 -16.08 12.71 -9.40
C GLY A 165 -14.71 13.36 -9.23
N ASN A 166 -13.95 12.95 -8.21
CA ASN A 166 -12.68 13.57 -7.83
C ASN A 166 -11.46 12.67 -8.12
N MET A 167 -11.70 11.42 -8.48
CA MET A 167 -10.68 10.40 -8.72
C MET A 167 -10.36 10.23 -10.21
N THR A 168 -9.09 10.39 -10.57
CA THR A 168 -8.58 10.07 -11.91
C THR A 168 -7.77 8.78 -11.87
N ILE A 169 -8.18 7.76 -12.62
CA ILE A 169 -7.44 6.49 -12.70
C ILE A 169 -6.42 6.55 -13.84
N ILE A 170 -5.14 6.41 -13.49
CA ILE A 170 -4.01 6.39 -14.42
C ILE A 170 -3.44 4.98 -14.48
N TYR A 171 -3.44 4.40 -15.67
CA TYR A 171 -2.83 3.09 -15.90
C TYR A 171 -1.35 3.29 -16.23
N LYS A 172 -0.47 2.66 -15.47
CA LYS A 172 0.95 2.66 -15.80
C LYS A 172 1.15 1.83 -17.08
N GLY A 173 1.50 2.49 -18.17
CA GLY A 173 1.86 1.80 -19.41
C GLY A 173 3.19 1.08 -19.23
N ALA A 174 3.32 -0.13 -19.82
CA ALA A 174 4.51 -1.00 -19.76
C ALA A 174 5.84 -0.37 -20.27
N LYS A 175 5.85 0.91 -20.67
CA LYS A 175 7.01 1.67 -21.17
C LYS A 175 7.40 2.88 -20.30
N SER A 176 6.64 3.23 -19.26
CA SER A 176 6.98 4.34 -18.34
C SER A 176 7.73 3.85 -17.10
N HIS A 177 8.70 2.96 -17.32
CA HIS A 177 9.64 2.44 -16.33
C HIS A 177 10.80 3.41 -16.10
N THR A 178 10.52 4.70 -15.87
CA THR A 178 11.59 5.67 -15.60
C THR A 178 11.31 6.52 -14.37
N ASN A 179 10.03 6.74 -14.04
CA ASN A 179 9.66 7.51 -12.84
C ASN A 179 9.28 6.63 -11.64
N ALA A 180 8.98 5.34 -11.86
CA ALA A 180 9.03 4.32 -10.81
C ALA A 180 10.42 3.66 -10.68
N ASP A 181 11.30 3.92 -11.65
CA ASP A 181 12.65 3.35 -11.75
C ASP A 181 13.73 4.43 -11.49
N GLY A 182 13.30 5.64 -11.11
CA GLY A 182 14.15 6.75 -10.72
C GLY A 182 14.55 6.66 -9.25
N HIS A 183 15.74 6.11 -9.00
CA HIS A 183 16.49 6.17 -7.74
C HIS A 183 15.99 5.39 -6.51
N TRP A 184 14.89 4.64 -6.58
CA TRP A 184 14.52 3.67 -5.55
C TRP A 184 14.45 2.26 -6.13
N THR A 185 15.59 1.57 -6.20
CA THR A 185 15.65 0.17 -6.59
C THR A 185 14.94 -0.69 -5.55
N MET A 186 13.65 -0.97 -5.74
CA MET A 186 12.95 -2.07 -5.06
C MET A 186 12.97 -3.29 -6.00
N PRO A 187 13.25 -4.50 -5.49
CA PRO A 187 13.14 -5.72 -6.29
C PRO A 187 11.69 -5.86 -6.76
N LYS A 188 11.50 -6.10 -8.05
CA LYS A 188 10.20 -6.34 -8.69
C LYS A 188 9.34 -7.25 -7.79
N ALA A 189 8.20 -6.74 -7.32
CA ALA A 189 7.23 -7.52 -6.55
C ALA A 189 6.71 -8.74 -7.34
N THR A 190 6.94 -8.79 -8.66
CA THR A 190 6.72 -9.95 -9.53
C THR A 190 7.55 -11.19 -9.16
N GLN A 191 8.62 -11.07 -8.36
CA GLN A 191 9.37 -12.23 -7.83
C GLN A 191 8.95 -12.66 -6.40
N LEU A 192 8.00 -11.98 -5.76
CA LEU A 192 7.62 -12.25 -4.36
C LEU A 192 6.30 -13.03 -4.22
N MET A 193 5.70 -13.50 -5.32
CA MET A 193 4.54 -14.42 -5.33
C MET A 193 4.87 -15.85 -5.78
N THR A 194 6.14 -16.17 -6.03
CA THR A 194 6.58 -17.51 -6.45
C THR A 194 7.82 -17.96 -5.70
N LEU A 195 7.70 -18.16 -4.39
CA LEU A 195 8.51 -19.17 -3.71
C LEU A 195 7.60 -19.95 -2.76
N LYS A 196 7.61 -21.27 -2.96
CA LYS A 196 6.74 -22.31 -2.39
C LYS A 196 6.62 -22.25 -0.86
#